data_AF-A0A1I2AP30-F1
#
_entry.id   AF-A0A1I2AP30-F1
#
_cell.length_a   1.000
_cell.length_b   1.000
_cell.length_c   1.000
_cell.angle_alpha   90.00
_cell.angle_beta   90.00
_cell.angle_gamma   90.00
#
_symmetry.space_group_name_H-M   'P 1'
#
loop_
_entity.id
_entity.type
_entity.pdbx_description
1 polymer ?
#
loop_
_entity_poly.entity_id
_entity_poly.type
_entity_poly.pdbx_seq_one_letter_code
_entity_poly.pdbx_strand_id
1 'polypeptide(L)'
;MENLIVERNKNIECHKNIELEYHKNIECYKNIDLEAIFSNHCPDVISSQKILLSSVVIPVINIDGVDNILLEVRGNKLKHQPGEISFPGGKMEPHEKPIDTAVREFCEELMCNEDSIDIISELNQYIAPNKGIIYTFLGRVKGIDLGISNDEVDRLLPVPISFFKTTQPKAIINKLTFEPADDFPFEEMRIPKDYFDFKVDNEVIFYKYENEIIWGITAYIIRDFVSKII
;
A
#
# COMPACT_ATOMS: atom_id res chain seq x y z
N MET A 1 53.04 23.95 -46.35
CA MET A 1 51.96 23.12 -46.94
C MET A 1 51.95 21.68 -46.40
N GLU A 2 53.06 21.19 -45.82
CA GLU A 2 53.14 19.83 -45.25
C GLU A 2 52.43 19.67 -43.90
N ASN A 3 52.44 20.68 -43.02
CA ASN A 3 51.81 20.58 -41.69
C ASN A 3 50.27 20.45 -41.70
N LEU A 4 49.59 20.98 -42.73
CA LEU A 4 48.14 20.87 -42.87
C LEU A 4 47.68 19.48 -43.37
N ILE A 5 48.56 18.71 -44.00
CA ILE A 5 48.25 17.35 -44.47
C ILE A 5 48.39 16.35 -43.32
N VAL A 6 49.36 16.55 -42.42
CA VAL A 6 49.59 15.69 -41.25
C VAL A 6 48.44 15.80 -40.22
N GLU A 7 47.92 17.00 -39.95
CA GLU A 7 46.78 17.19 -39.05
C GLU A 7 45.47 16.63 -39.61
N ARG A 8 45.26 16.72 -40.93
CA ARG A 8 44.08 16.16 -41.60
C ARG A 8 44.06 14.63 -41.55
N ASN A 9 45.23 13.98 -41.65
CA ASN A 9 45.35 12.53 -41.55
C ASN A 9 45.16 12.02 -40.11
N LYS A 10 45.64 12.75 -39.09
CA LYS A 10 45.40 12.40 -37.67
C LYS A 10 43.92 12.46 -37.26
N ASN A 11 43.17 13.44 -37.78
CA ASN A 11 41.73 13.55 -37.50
C ASN A 11 40.92 12.44 -38.19
N ILE A 12 41.29 12.00 -39.40
CA ILE A 12 40.62 10.88 -40.09
C ILE A 12 40.88 9.55 -39.39
N GLU A 13 42.08 9.35 -38.84
CA GLU A 13 42.46 8.14 -38.09
C GLU A 13 41.81 8.09 -36.70
N CYS A 14 41.63 9.25 -36.04
CA CYS A 14 40.87 9.37 -34.79
C CYS A 14 39.36 9.11 -35.00
N HIS A 15 38.75 9.65 -36.06
CA HIS A 15 37.33 9.39 -36.37
C HIS A 15 37.05 7.93 -36.76
N LYS A 16 37.96 7.29 -37.51
CA LYS A 16 37.84 5.84 -37.81
C LYS A 16 37.94 4.98 -36.56
N ASN A 17 38.81 5.33 -35.61
CA ASN A 17 38.94 4.60 -34.35
C ASN A 17 37.70 4.75 -33.47
N ILE A 18 37.08 5.94 -33.42
CA ILE A 18 35.83 6.17 -32.67
C ILE A 18 34.65 5.41 -33.28
N GLU A 19 34.50 5.39 -34.63
CA GLU A 19 33.48 4.57 -35.30
C GLU A 19 33.72 3.05 -35.11
N LEU A 20 34.98 2.59 -35.14
CA LEU A 20 35.33 1.19 -34.90
C LEU A 20 35.10 0.77 -33.43
N GLU A 21 35.29 1.68 -32.46
CA GLU A 21 35.00 1.43 -31.05
C GLU A 21 33.50 1.45 -30.76
N TYR A 22 32.74 2.34 -31.41
CA TYR A 22 31.26 2.32 -31.39
C TYR A 22 30.72 1.03 -32.02
N HIS A 23 31.25 0.59 -33.17
CA HIS A 23 30.81 -0.63 -33.82
C HIS A 23 31.23 -1.92 -33.09
N LYS A 24 32.39 -1.94 -32.43
CA LYS A 24 32.80 -3.05 -31.54
C LYS A 24 31.90 -3.15 -30.29
N ASN A 25 31.44 -2.03 -29.76
CA ASN A 25 30.49 -2.02 -28.63
C ASN A 25 29.05 -2.38 -29.02
N ILE A 26 28.66 -2.22 -30.30
CA ILE A 26 27.34 -2.64 -30.80
C ILE A 26 27.26 -4.17 -30.94
N GLU A 27 28.38 -4.87 -31.19
CA GLU A 27 28.39 -6.33 -31.34
C GLU A 27 28.01 -7.10 -30.06
N CYS A 28 28.27 -6.54 -28.88
CA CYS A 28 27.91 -7.16 -27.60
C CYS A 28 26.40 -7.13 -27.28
N TYR A 29 25.60 -6.33 -28.01
CA TYR A 29 24.15 -6.23 -27.82
C TYR A 29 23.34 -6.93 -28.91
N LYS A 30 24.00 -7.61 -29.87
CA LYS A 30 23.32 -8.03 -31.10
C LYS A 30 22.29 -9.15 -30.93
N ASN A 31 22.30 -9.91 -29.83
CA ASN A 31 21.23 -10.87 -29.54
C ASN A 31 21.07 -11.05 -28.02
N ILE A 32 20.02 -10.45 -27.45
CA ILE A 32 19.55 -10.81 -26.11
C ILE A 32 18.74 -12.09 -26.28
N ASP A 33 19.21 -13.20 -25.72
CA ASP A 33 18.51 -14.49 -25.71
C ASP A 33 17.37 -14.43 -24.68
N LEU A 34 16.21 -13.97 -25.14
CA LEU A 34 15.02 -13.78 -24.30
C LEU A 34 14.50 -15.12 -23.79
N GLU A 35 14.57 -16.16 -24.60
CA GLU A 35 14.15 -17.51 -24.26
C GLU A 35 14.96 -18.05 -23.06
N ALA A 36 16.28 -17.88 -23.06
CA ALA A 36 17.11 -18.25 -21.93
C ALA A 36 16.77 -17.44 -20.67
N ILE A 37 16.64 -16.11 -20.79
CA ILE A 37 16.37 -15.20 -19.65
C ILE A 37 15.00 -15.46 -19.02
N PHE A 38 13.97 -15.69 -19.85
CA PHE A 38 12.58 -15.76 -19.39
C PHE A 38 12.04 -17.18 -19.18
N SER A 39 12.79 -18.23 -19.54
CA SER A 39 12.39 -19.64 -19.36
C SER A 39 12.00 -20.02 -17.92
N ASN A 40 12.62 -19.38 -16.92
CA ASN A 40 12.33 -19.57 -15.49
C ASN A 40 11.98 -18.25 -14.80
N HIS A 41 11.57 -17.23 -15.55
CA HIS A 41 11.22 -15.93 -14.96
C HIS A 41 9.94 -16.06 -14.13
N CYS A 42 10.06 -15.73 -12.84
CA CYS A 42 8.91 -15.56 -11.97
C CYS A 42 8.43 -14.11 -12.08
N PRO A 43 7.20 -13.86 -12.57
CA PRO A 43 6.66 -12.51 -12.66
C PRO A 43 6.53 -11.89 -11.25
N ASP A 44 6.82 -10.59 -11.16
CA ASP A 44 6.65 -9.80 -9.95
C ASP A 44 6.00 -8.44 -10.29
N VAL A 45 5.55 -7.71 -9.28
CA VAL A 45 4.92 -6.40 -9.44
C VAL A 45 5.95 -5.36 -9.85
N ILE A 46 5.74 -4.74 -11.02
CA ILE A 46 6.56 -3.62 -11.46
C ILE A 46 6.45 -2.50 -10.42
N SER A 47 7.59 -2.02 -9.93
CA SER A 47 7.71 -1.04 -8.84
C SER A 47 7.34 -1.57 -7.44
N SER A 48 7.44 -2.87 -7.18
CA SER A 48 7.27 -3.48 -5.86
C SER A 48 8.07 -2.76 -4.75
N GLN A 49 9.26 -2.25 -5.05
CA GLN A 49 10.08 -1.44 -4.13
C GLN A 49 9.46 -0.09 -3.73
N LYS A 50 8.43 0.38 -4.44
CA LYS A 50 7.69 1.61 -4.16
C LYS A 50 6.34 1.33 -3.50
N ILE A 51 5.99 0.06 -3.30
CA ILE A 51 4.72 -0.34 -2.68
C ILE A 51 4.91 -0.39 -1.17
N LEU A 52 4.04 0.30 -0.45
CA LEU A 52 3.96 0.16 0.99
C LEU A 52 3.13 -1.09 1.29
N LEU A 53 3.76 -2.12 1.86
CA LEU A 53 3.08 -3.32 2.31
C LEU A 53 2.72 -3.17 3.79
N SER A 54 1.49 -3.50 4.13
CA SER A 54 0.97 -3.43 5.50
C SER A 54 -0.01 -4.57 5.73
N SER A 55 -0.19 -4.95 6.98
CA SER A 55 -1.17 -5.97 7.35
C SER A 55 -2.02 -5.47 8.51
N VAL A 56 -3.30 -5.81 8.46
CA VAL A 56 -4.26 -5.53 9.54
C VAL A 56 -5.01 -6.79 9.92
N VAL A 57 -5.47 -6.81 11.16
CA VAL A 57 -6.40 -7.84 11.65
C VAL A 57 -7.79 -7.21 11.80
N ILE A 58 -8.83 -7.95 11.42
CA ILE A 58 -10.22 -7.74 11.83
C ILE A 58 -10.44 -8.63 13.07
N PRO A 59 -10.12 -8.14 14.28
CA PRO A 59 -10.31 -8.92 15.49
C PRO A 59 -11.80 -8.95 15.86
N VAL A 60 -12.31 -10.17 16.06
CA VAL A 60 -13.66 -10.41 16.55
C VAL A 60 -13.58 -10.89 17.98
N ILE A 61 -14.19 -10.15 18.90
CA ILE A 61 -14.29 -10.48 20.32
C ILE A 61 -15.75 -10.71 20.70
N ASN A 62 -16.01 -11.73 21.52
CA ASN A 62 -17.34 -11.95 22.09
C ASN A 62 -17.44 -11.21 23.44
N ILE A 63 -18.40 -10.29 23.54
CA ILE A 63 -18.70 -9.55 24.77
C ILE A 63 -20.14 -9.85 25.13
N ASP A 64 -20.36 -10.54 26.25
CA ASP A 64 -21.68 -10.93 26.76
C ASP A 64 -22.57 -11.62 25.72
N GLY A 65 -21.98 -12.51 24.91
CA GLY A 65 -22.69 -13.26 23.87
C GLY A 65 -22.83 -12.54 22.53
N VAL A 66 -22.31 -11.31 22.40
CA VAL A 66 -22.35 -10.53 21.15
C VAL A 66 -20.97 -10.48 20.51
N ASP A 67 -20.88 -10.88 19.24
CA ASP A 67 -19.64 -10.73 18.47
C ASP A 67 -19.48 -9.27 18.01
N ASN A 68 -18.36 -8.67 18.41
CA ASN A 68 -17.95 -7.30 18.12
C ASN A 68 -16.68 -7.29 17.29
N ILE A 69 -16.58 -6.39 16.32
CA ILE A 69 -15.31 -6.01 15.71
C ILE A 69 -14.59 -5.09 16.70
N LEU A 70 -13.38 -5.46 17.11
CA LEU A 70 -12.58 -4.68 18.03
C LEU A 70 -11.72 -3.68 17.25
N LEU A 71 -12.12 -2.42 17.24
CA LEU A 71 -11.33 -1.34 16.65
C LEU A 71 -10.52 -0.63 17.73
N GLU A 72 -9.55 0.16 17.31
CA GLU A 72 -8.78 1.04 18.18
C GLU A 72 -8.98 2.51 17.78
N VAL A 73 -8.87 3.39 18.76
CA VAL A 73 -8.69 4.83 18.54
C VAL A 73 -7.21 5.12 18.68
N ARG A 74 -6.60 5.63 17.62
CA ARG A 74 -5.17 5.91 17.56
C ARG A 74 -4.76 7.00 18.54
N GLY A 75 -3.63 6.80 19.20
CA GLY A 75 -3.03 7.73 20.16
C GLY A 75 -2.83 9.12 19.57
N ASN A 76 -3.18 10.16 20.34
CA ASN A 76 -3.11 11.56 19.89
C ASN A 76 -1.69 12.07 19.60
N LYS A 77 -0.66 11.36 20.07
CA LYS A 77 0.75 11.72 19.88
C LYS A 77 1.38 11.13 18.62
N LEU A 78 0.65 10.29 17.88
CA LEU A 78 1.16 9.66 16.68
C LEU A 78 1.41 10.68 15.56
N LYS A 79 2.49 10.46 14.80
CA LYS A 79 2.87 11.32 13.67
C LYS A 79 1.87 11.27 12.51
N HIS A 80 1.15 10.15 12.39
CA HIS A 80 0.19 9.89 11.33
C HIS A 80 -1.17 9.54 11.92
N GLN A 81 -2.20 10.21 11.41
CA GLN A 81 -3.62 9.91 11.68
C GLN A 81 -3.97 9.82 13.19
N PRO A 82 -3.56 10.81 14.01
CA PRO A 82 -3.91 10.81 15.44
C PRO A 82 -5.43 10.87 15.63
N GLY A 83 -5.96 10.05 16.55
CA GLY A 83 -7.39 9.99 16.87
C GLY A 83 -8.26 9.30 15.81
N GLU A 84 -7.70 8.78 14.72
CA GLU A 84 -8.47 8.00 13.75
C GLU A 84 -8.81 6.61 14.30
N ILE A 85 -9.89 6.03 13.76
CA ILE A 85 -10.32 4.68 14.12
C ILE A 85 -9.78 3.68 13.10
N SER A 86 -8.98 2.74 13.58
CA SER A 86 -8.32 1.72 12.77
C SER A 86 -8.55 0.32 13.30
N PHE A 87 -8.23 -0.63 12.43
CA PHE A 87 -7.88 -1.97 12.86
C PHE A 87 -6.47 -1.97 13.46
N PRO A 88 -6.17 -2.88 14.39
CA PRO A 88 -4.79 -3.14 14.75
C PRO A 88 -4.01 -3.63 13.52
N GLY A 89 -2.82 -3.10 13.33
CA GLY A 89 -2.00 -3.39 12.17
C GLY A 89 -1.06 -2.28 11.76
N GLY A 90 -0.10 -2.64 10.92
CA GLY A 90 0.99 -1.75 10.58
C GLY A 90 1.78 -2.20 9.39
N LYS A 91 2.96 -1.59 9.26
CA LYS A 91 3.83 -1.78 8.10
C LYS A 91 4.53 -3.13 8.20
N MET A 92 4.59 -3.84 7.07
CA MET A 92 5.33 -5.08 6.97
C MET A 92 6.85 -4.82 7.04
N GLU A 93 7.54 -5.57 7.90
CA GLU A 93 9.00 -5.52 7.98
C GLU A 93 9.66 -6.33 6.84
N PRO A 94 10.93 -6.06 6.51
CA PRO A 94 11.64 -6.84 5.51
C PRO A 94 11.64 -8.33 5.84
N HIS A 95 11.23 -9.15 4.87
CA HIS A 95 11.17 -10.63 4.96
C HIS A 95 10.08 -11.20 5.88
N GLU A 96 9.20 -10.36 6.41
CA GLU A 96 8.03 -10.80 7.16
C GLU A 96 6.94 -11.34 6.23
N LYS A 97 6.21 -12.39 6.65
CA LYS A 97 5.00 -12.80 5.92
C LYS A 97 3.85 -11.89 6.36
N PRO A 98 2.87 -11.62 5.49
CA PRO A 98 1.76 -10.74 5.83
C PRO A 98 1.01 -11.12 7.13
N ILE A 99 0.83 -12.42 7.40
CA ILE A 99 0.17 -12.89 8.63
C ILE A 99 1.01 -12.63 9.88
N ASP A 100 2.33 -12.77 9.79
CA ASP A 100 3.25 -12.54 10.91
C ASP A 100 3.21 -11.06 11.31
N THR A 101 3.21 -10.15 10.32
CA THR A 101 2.98 -8.70 10.54
C THR A 101 1.68 -8.43 11.26
N ALA A 102 0.58 -9.04 10.80
CA ALA A 102 -0.74 -8.78 11.36
C ALA A 102 -0.81 -9.17 12.85
N VAL A 103 -0.23 -10.33 13.19
CA VAL A 103 -0.19 -10.83 14.57
C VAL A 103 0.76 -10.01 15.44
N ARG A 104 1.95 -9.67 14.95
CA ARG A 104 2.93 -8.84 15.67
C ARG A 104 2.34 -7.48 16.03
N GLU A 105 1.83 -6.75 15.04
CA GLU A 105 1.23 -5.42 15.23
C GLU A 105 0.04 -5.49 16.19
N PHE A 106 -0.85 -6.49 16.03
CA PHE A 106 -1.93 -6.74 16.98
C PHE A 106 -1.41 -6.92 18.41
N CYS A 107 -0.34 -7.71 18.62
CA CYS A 107 0.23 -7.95 19.94
C CYS A 107 0.89 -6.70 20.54
N GLU A 108 1.62 -5.94 19.72
CA GLU A 108 2.32 -4.72 20.11
C GLU A 108 1.33 -3.61 20.51
N GLU A 109 0.38 -3.29 19.62
CA GLU A 109 -0.61 -2.23 19.85
C GLU A 109 -1.55 -2.58 21.01
N LEU A 110 -1.97 -3.85 21.11
CA LEU A 110 -2.93 -4.29 22.14
C LEU A 110 -2.28 -4.84 23.42
N MET A 111 -0.95 -4.74 23.53
CA MET A 111 -0.18 -5.19 24.70
C MET A 111 -0.52 -6.63 25.14
N CYS A 112 -0.61 -7.53 24.17
CA CYS A 112 -1.03 -8.91 24.41
C CYS A 112 -0.07 -9.92 23.76
N ASN A 113 -0.27 -11.21 24.04
CA ASN A 113 0.54 -12.28 23.47
C ASN A 113 -0.16 -12.91 22.25
N GLU A 114 0.60 -13.59 21.40
CA GLU A 114 0.06 -14.26 20.20
C GLU A 114 -1.09 -15.23 20.50
N ASP A 115 -1.06 -15.90 21.66
CA ASP A 115 -2.13 -16.81 22.10
C ASP A 115 -3.49 -16.13 22.32
N SER A 116 -3.51 -14.79 22.40
CA SER A 116 -4.72 -13.98 22.62
C SER A 116 -5.62 -13.93 21.38
N ILE A 117 -5.11 -14.36 20.22
CA ILE A 117 -5.85 -14.36 18.96
C ILE A 117 -5.65 -15.65 18.15
N ASP A 118 -6.75 -16.20 17.64
CA ASP A 118 -6.72 -17.24 16.61
C ASP A 118 -7.03 -16.64 15.24
N ILE A 119 -6.08 -16.66 14.31
CA ILE A 119 -6.36 -16.28 12.93
C ILE A 119 -7.27 -17.34 12.29
N ILE A 120 -8.44 -16.88 11.83
CA ILE A 120 -9.45 -17.72 11.17
C ILE A 120 -9.15 -17.83 9.67
N SER A 121 -8.87 -16.72 9.01
CA SER A 121 -8.72 -16.68 7.54
C SER A 121 -8.04 -15.40 7.06
N GLU A 122 -7.30 -15.49 5.95
CA GLU A 122 -6.94 -14.33 5.13
C GLU A 122 -8.17 -13.87 4.32
N LEU A 123 -8.41 -12.57 4.27
CA LEU A 123 -9.50 -11.94 3.54
C LEU A 123 -8.99 -11.18 2.30
N ASN A 124 -9.88 -10.44 1.63
CA ASN A 124 -9.52 -9.66 0.44
C ASN A 124 -8.54 -8.52 0.77
N GLN A 125 -7.48 -8.40 -0.02
CA GLN A 125 -6.52 -7.31 0.11
C GLN A 125 -7.13 -5.97 -0.34
N TYR A 126 -6.73 -4.88 0.32
CA TYR A 126 -7.11 -3.52 -0.07
C TYR A 126 -5.93 -2.81 -0.77
N ILE A 127 -6.17 -2.28 -1.96
CA ILE A 127 -5.21 -1.45 -2.69
C ILE A 127 -5.50 0.01 -2.39
N ALA A 128 -4.62 0.64 -1.61
CA ALA A 128 -4.77 2.03 -1.23
C ALA A 128 -4.38 2.97 -2.39
N PRO A 129 -5.06 4.13 -2.54
CA PRO A 129 -4.78 5.09 -3.61
C PRO A 129 -3.33 5.58 -3.66
N ASN A 130 -2.61 5.54 -2.54
CA ASN A 130 -1.21 5.96 -2.40
C ASN A 130 -0.20 4.83 -2.69
N LYS A 131 -0.57 3.79 -3.45
CA LYS A 131 0.28 2.63 -3.79
C LYS A 131 0.62 1.73 -2.59
N GLY A 132 -0.29 1.64 -1.62
CA GLY A 132 -0.22 0.66 -0.54
C GLY A 132 -1.00 -0.61 -0.86
N ILE A 133 -0.49 -1.78 -0.45
CA ILE A 133 -1.28 -3.01 -0.38
C ILE A 133 -1.44 -3.35 1.09
N ILE A 134 -2.69 -3.51 1.51
CA ILE A 134 -3.05 -3.90 2.87
C ILE A 134 -3.59 -5.32 2.82
N TYR A 135 -2.85 -6.25 3.44
CA TYR A 135 -3.31 -7.60 3.70
C TYR A 135 -4.25 -7.59 4.91
N THR A 136 -5.33 -8.35 4.85
CA THR A 136 -6.37 -8.33 5.88
C THR A 136 -6.61 -9.74 6.40
N PHE A 137 -6.66 -9.90 7.72
CA PHE A 137 -6.87 -11.20 8.35
C PHE A 137 -8.05 -11.15 9.31
N LEU A 138 -8.91 -12.16 9.30
CA LEU A 138 -9.95 -12.32 10.31
C LEU A 138 -9.38 -13.09 11.50
N GLY A 139 -9.54 -12.59 12.72
CA GLY A 139 -9.09 -13.27 13.93
C GLY A 139 -10.15 -13.33 15.02
N ARG A 140 -10.18 -14.43 15.79
CA ARG A 140 -11.00 -14.57 17.00
C ARG A 140 -10.15 -14.23 18.21
N VAL A 141 -10.54 -13.20 18.95
CA VAL A 141 -9.88 -12.81 20.19
C VAL A 141 -10.40 -13.70 21.33
N LYS A 142 -9.47 -14.34 22.06
CA LYS A 142 -9.79 -15.23 23.19
C LYS A 142 -9.93 -14.49 24.52
N GLY A 143 -9.20 -13.40 24.69
CA GLY A 143 -9.19 -12.62 25.92
C GLY A 143 -8.12 -11.54 25.88
N ILE A 144 -8.53 -10.31 26.18
CA ILE A 144 -7.70 -9.10 26.15
C ILE A 144 -8.24 -8.15 27.23
N ASP A 145 -7.36 -7.32 27.80
CA ASP A 145 -7.78 -6.18 28.60
C ASP A 145 -8.38 -5.09 27.71
N LEU A 146 -9.69 -4.85 27.81
CA LEU A 146 -10.36 -3.81 27.04
C LEU A 146 -10.03 -2.39 27.50
N GLY A 147 -9.40 -2.25 28.67
CA GLY A 147 -8.99 -0.97 29.25
C GLY A 147 -7.59 -0.51 28.87
N ILE A 148 -6.93 -1.19 27.93
CA ILE A 148 -5.59 -0.79 27.48
C ILE A 148 -5.57 0.63 26.92
N SER A 149 -4.46 1.30 27.20
CA SER A 149 -4.14 2.63 26.69
C SER A 149 -2.62 2.78 26.71
N ASN A 150 -2.05 3.23 25.60
CA ASN A 150 -0.61 3.43 25.43
C ASN A 150 -0.36 4.58 24.44
N ASP A 151 0.90 4.79 24.04
CA ASP A 151 1.23 5.91 23.16
C ASP A 151 0.70 5.73 21.72
N GLU A 152 0.39 4.51 21.31
CA GLU A 152 -0.14 4.16 19.98
C GLU A 152 -1.66 3.98 19.98
N VAL A 153 -2.24 3.48 21.09
CA VAL A 153 -3.66 3.21 21.26
C VAL A 153 -4.21 4.04 22.41
N ASP A 154 -5.08 5.00 22.12
CA ASP A 154 -5.76 5.79 23.15
C ASP A 154 -6.76 4.94 23.93
N ARG A 155 -7.60 4.19 23.20
CA ARG A 155 -8.61 3.28 23.74
C ARG A 155 -9.09 2.29 22.68
N LEU A 156 -9.66 1.18 23.14
CA LEU A 156 -10.39 0.25 22.27
C LEU A 156 -11.85 0.68 22.05
N LEU A 157 -12.41 0.29 20.91
CA LEU A 157 -13.78 0.53 20.50
C LEU A 157 -14.38 -0.77 19.94
N PRO A 158 -15.01 -1.60 20.79
CA PRO A 158 -15.80 -2.73 20.33
C PRO A 158 -17.07 -2.23 19.64
N VAL A 159 -17.32 -2.69 18.40
CA VAL A 159 -18.53 -2.36 17.65
C VAL A 159 -19.24 -3.65 17.23
N PRO A 160 -20.53 -3.84 17.56
CA PRO A 160 -21.24 -5.06 17.20
C PRO A 160 -21.23 -5.32 15.70
N ILE A 161 -20.96 -6.55 15.25
CA ILE A 161 -21.02 -6.89 13.81
C ILE A 161 -22.42 -6.57 13.24
N SER A 162 -23.47 -6.76 14.05
CA SER A 162 -24.85 -6.45 13.71
C SER A 162 -25.07 -4.97 13.35
N PHE A 163 -24.32 -4.04 13.96
CA PHE A 163 -24.37 -2.63 13.62
C PHE A 163 -23.97 -2.42 12.15
N PHE A 164 -22.84 -2.98 11.71
CA PHE A 164 -22.39 -2.85 10.32
C PHE A 164 -23.28 -3.60 9.32
N LYS A 165 -23.90 -4.72 9.72
CA LYS A 165 -24.87 -5.44 8.87
C LYS A 165 -26.14 -4.64 8.61
N THR A 166 -26.60 -3.88 9.60
CA THR A 166 -27.90 -3.21 9.57
C THR A 166 -27.81 -1.71 9.24
N THR A 167 -26.62 -1.14 9.33
CA THR A 167 -26.39 0.29 9.06
C THR A 167 -25.91 0.47 7.63
N GLN A 168 -26.67 1.20 6.83
CA GLN A 168 -26.20 1.69 5.53
C GLN A 168 -25.16 2.80 5.75
N PRO A 169 -23.90 2.64 5.33
CA PRO A 169 -22.92 3.71 5.45
C PRO A 169 -23.24 4.87 4.52
N LYS A 170 -22.77 6.06 4.90
CA LYS A 170 -22.75 7.21 4.00
C LYS A 170 -21.54 7.07 3.06
N ALA A 171 -21.77 7.17 1.75
CA ALA A 171 -20.71 7.24 0.75
C ALA A 171 -20.64 8.65 0.16
N ILE A 172 -19.44 9.23 0.09
CA ILE A 172 -19.19 10.53 -0.51
C ILE A 172 -18.13 10.36 -1.59
N ILE A 173 -18.38 10.93 -2.78
CA ILE A 173 -17.44 10.88 -3.89
C ILE A 173 -16.61 12.16 -3.90
N ASN A 174 -15.32 12.03 -3.61
CA ASN A 174 -14.32 13.07 -3.80
C ASN A 174 -13.83 13.07 -5.24
N LYS A 175 -13.26 14.20 -5.67
CA LYS A 175 -12.58 14.33 -6.96
C LYS A 175 -11.08 14.50 -6.69
N LEU A 176 -10.28 13.53 -7.12
CA LEU A 176 -8.83 13.61 -7.10
C LEU A 176 -8.36 14.33 -8.36
N THR A 177 -7.38 15.21 -8.19
CA THR A 177 -6.70 15.92 -9.27
C THR A 177 -5.24 15.49 -9.30
N PHE A 178 -4.64 15.50 -10.48
CA PHE A 178 -3.23 15.23 -10.66
C PHE A 178 -2.50 16.54 -10.91
N GLU A 179 -1.56 16.86 -10.04
CA GLU A 179 -0.70 18.02 -10.18
C GLU A 179 0.67 17.56 -10.69
N PRO A 180 1.00 17.84 -11.96
CA PRO A 180 2.32 17.53 -12.51
C PRO A 180 3.38 18.40 -11.83
N ALA A 181 4.59 17.87 -11.66
CA ALA A 181 5.72 18.65 -11.17
C ALA A 181 6.09 19.78 -12.16
N ASP A 182 6.75 20.82 -11.66
CA ASP A 182 7.15 21.99 -12.47
C ASP A 182 8.03 21.62 -13.67
N ASP A 183 8.85 20.57 -13.53
CA ASP A 183 9.76 20.05 -14.54
C ASP A 183 9.17 18.89 -15.38
N PHE A 184 7.85 18.68 -15.32
CA PHE A 184 7.20 17.64 -16.10
C PHE A 184 7.39 17.91 -17.62
N PRO A 185 7.90 16.95 -18.41
CA PRO A 185 8.40 17.20 -19.76
C PRO A 185 7.27 17.18 -20.82
N PHE A 186 6.29 18.08 -20.70
CA PHE A 186 5.14 18.18 -21.62
C PHE A 186 5.57 18.31 -23.09
N GLU A 187 6.56 19.17 -23.36
CA GLU A 187 7.04 19.46 -24.71
C GLU A 187 7.75 18.25 -25.34
N GLU A 188 8.61 17.56 -24.58
CA GLU A 188 9.35 16.38 -25.05
C GLU A 188 8.39 15.21 -25.32
N MET A 189 7.39 15.04 -24.45
CA MET A 189 6.33 14.06 -24.61
C MET A 189 5.32 14.43 -25.71
N ARG A 190 5.35 15.68 -26.20
CA ARG A 190 4.43 16.24 -27.19
C ARG A 190 2.96 16.14 -26.76
N ILE A 191 2.68 16.38 -25.48
CA ILE A 191 1.34 16.41 -24.91
C ILE A 191 0.99 17.83 -24.44
N PRO A 192 -0.29 18.22 -24.44
CA PRO A 192 -0.68 19.56 -24.02
C PRO A 192 -0.54 19.73 -22.50
N LYS A 193 -0.40 20.99 -22.03
CA LYS A 193 -0.19 21.30 -20.60
C LYS A 193 -1.39 20.95 -19.71
N ASP A 194 -2.58 20.88 -20.29
CA ASP A 194 -3.83 20.50 -19.63
C ASP A 194 -4.09 18.99 -19.68
N TYR A 195 -3.12 18.17 -20.11
CA TYR A 195 -3.27 16.71 -20.21
C TYR A 195 -3.78 16.05 -18.91
N PHE A 196 -3.41 16.60 -17.75
CA PHE A 196 -3.83 16.12 -16.43
C PHE A 196 -5.06 16.82 -15.86
N ASP A 197 -5.75 17.68 -16.63
CA ASP A 197 -6.99 18.33 -16.22
C ASP A 197 -8.20 17.38 -16.34
N PHE A 198 -8.06 16.22 -15.70
CA PHE A 198 -9.13 15.28 -15.46
C PHE A 198 -9.25 15.01 -13.97
N LYS A 199 -10.46 14.64 -13.57
CA LYS A 199 -10.78 14.31 -12.19
C LYS A 199 -11.07 12.84 -12.10
N VAL A 200 -10.50 12.18 -11.09
CA VAL A 200 -10.80 10.79 -10.78
C VAL A 200 -11.71 10.74 -9.56
N ASP A 201 -12.79 9.97 -9.69
CA ASP A 201 -13.74 9.77 -8.60
C ASP A 201 -13.12 8.86 -7.55
N ASN A 202 -13.12 9.33 -6.31
CA ASN A 202 -12.66 8.58 -5.15
C ASN A 202 -13.78 8.54 -4.11
N GLU A 203 -14.47 7.42 -4.04
CA GLU A 203 -15.48 7.19 -3.01
C GLU A 203 -14.79 7.09 -1.62
N VAL A 204 -15.44 7.65 -0.61
CA VAL A 204 -15.06 7.52 0.80
C VAL A 204 -16.30 7.14 1.60
N ILE A 205 -16.16 6.10 2.42
CA ILE A 205 -17.24 5.52 3.22
C ILE A 205 -17.15 6.04 4.65
N PHE A 206 -18.30 6.27 5.27
CA PHE A 206 -18.45 6.69 6.65
C PHE A 206 -19.54 5.89 7.36
N TYR A 207 -19.19 5.27 8.49
CA TYR A 207 -20.11 4.77 9.50
C TYR A 207 -20.07 5.72 10.70
N LYS A 208 -21.25 6.16 11.16
CA LYS A 208 -21.37 6.90 12.41
C LYS A 208 -21.82 5.93 13.49
N TYR A 209 -20.94 5.66 14.45
CA TYR A 209 -21.23 4.80 15.60
C TYR A 209 -21.13 5.65 16.86
N GLU A 210 -22.25 5.84 17.56
CA GLU A 210 -22.34 6.79 18.68
C GLU A 210 -21.82 8.19 18.30
N ASN A 211 -20.77 8.65 18.98
CA ASN A 211 -20.10 9.94 18.72
C ASN A 211 -18.90 9.82 17.79
N GLU A 212 -18.61 8.61 17.31
CA GLU A 212 -17.42 8.28 16.53
C GLU A 212 -17.72 8.13 15.04
N ILE A 213 -16.69 8.41 14.23
CA ILE A 213 -16.74 8.25 12.77
C ILE A 213 -15.70 7.22 12.35
N ILE A 214 -16.18 6.08 11.85
CA ILE A 214 -15.37 5.03 11.25
C ILE A 214 -15.40 5.24 9.74
N TRP A 215 -14.26 5.52 9.13
CA TRP A 215 -14.23 6.00 7.74
C TRP A 215 -13.01 5.53 6.98
N GLY A 216 -12.95 5.87 5.68
CA GLY A 216 -11.79 5.58 4.84
C GLY A 216 -11.53 4.09 4.71
N ILE A 217 -10.24 3.71 4.79
CA ILE A 217 -9.76 2.33 4.59
C ILE A 217 -10.44 1.36 5.55
N THR A 218 -10.53 1.72 6.84
CA THR A 218 -11.19 0.91 7.88
C THR A 218 -12.64 0.60 7.48
N ALA A 219 -13.41 1.61 7.06
CA ALA A 219 -14.79 1.43 6.64
C ALA A 219 -14.93 0.60 5.34
N TYR A 220 -13.99 0.71 4.41
CA TYR A 220 -13.95 -0.13 3.20
C TYR A 220 -13.77 -1.60 3.54
N ILE A 221 -12.78 -1.92 4.37
CA ILE A 221 -12.48 -3.29 4.80
C ILE A 221 -13.68 -3.87 5.57
N ILE A 222 -14.29 -3.10 6.48
CA ILE A 222 -15.51 -3.53 7.20
C ILE A 222 -16.65 -3.82 6.24
N ARG A 223 -16.92 -2.94 5.26
CA ARG A 223 -18.00 -3.13 4.28
C ARG A 223 -17.79 -4.42 3.48
N ASP A 224 -16.57 -4.68 3.02
CA ASP A 224 -16.21 -5.90 2.29
C ASP A 224 -16.29 -7.17 3.16
N PHE A 225 -15.87 -7.10 4.41
CA PHE A 225 -15.98 -8.21 5.36
C PHE A 225 -17.45 -8.55 5.64
N VAL A 226 -18.25 -7.54 6.01
CA VAL A 226 -19.64 -7.72 6.42
C VAL A 226 -20.53 -8.15 5.26
N SER A 227 -20.22 -7.76 4.02
CA SER A 227 -20.96 -8.25 2.84
C SER A 227 -20.85 -9.76 2.62
N LYS A 228 -19.90 -10.44 3.29
CA LYS A 228 -19.74 -11.91 3.24
C LYS A 228 -20.53 -12.64 4.33
N ILE A 229 -21.13 -11.92 5.29
CA ILE A 229 -21.88 -12.49 6.41
C ILE A 229 -23.38 -12.45 6.06
N ILE A 230 -23.88 -13.53 5.47
CA ILE A 230 -25.31 -13.72 5.13
C ILE A 230 -26.16 -13.67 6.40
#